data_AF-A0A352KQ43-F1
#
_entry.id   AF-A0A352KQ43-F1
#
_cell.length_a   1.000
_cell.length_b   1.000
_cell.length_c   1.000
_cell.angle_alpha   90.00
_cell.angle_beta   90.00
_cell.angle_gamma   90.00
#
_symmetry.space_group_name_H-M   'P 1'
#
loop_
_entity.id
_entity.type
_entity.pdbx_description
1 polymer ?
#
loop_
_entity_poly.entity_id
_entity_poly.type
_entity_poly.pdbx_seq_one_letter_code
_entity_poly.pdbx_strand_id
1 'polypeptide(L)'
;WCRSPLFFIDLLEQTGLLRTQLEEALGELVALGLITADGFSGIRALVGSAKQKRAMQRNRRRQKISSLEAAGRWCLVPAYQPENSITSDASTEQQIWTLLLRYGVLCRALILREKSLPNWREILYVCQRLEARGEILGGRFIDGLGGEQFALAEAAEALIHLHRQPSTEKLVIISAADPLNLTQSFSTDPVSPRAFSHRIAYLDGVPVAVWKEGDIHYVRDLGQDKNRTVREAFTVFTKRITQQTTRSSSVDYDQDLLSKIRNFP
;
A
#
# COMPACT_ATOMS: atom_id res chain seq x y z
N TRP A 1 -1.13 8.29 -30.95
CA TRP A 1 -0.67 8.09 -29.56
C TRP A 1 0.47 7.09 -29.57
N CYS A 2 1.69 7.57 -29.37
CA CYS A 2 2.93 6.80 -29.55
C CYS A 2 3.01 5.63 -28.56
N ARG A 3 3.37 4.43 -29.05
CA ARG A 3 3.62 3.23 -28.23
C ARG A 3 4.95 3.28 -27.47
N SER A 4 5.80 4.27 -27.76
CA SER A 4 7.13 4.42 -27.15
C SER A 4 7.12 5.48 -26.04
N PRO A 5 7.86 5.26 -24.94
CA PRO A 5 7.98 6.23 -23.85
C PRO A 5 8.67 7.53 -24.33
N LEU A 6 8.06 8.69 -24.05
CA LEU A 6 8.53 10.02 -24.51
C LEU A 6 8.79 10.96 -23.33
N PHE A 7 9.75 11.88 -23.45
CA PHE A 7 9.93 12.93 -22.44
C PHE A 7 8.85 14.00 -22.56
N PHE A 8 8.67 14.79 -21.49
CA PHE A 8 7.70 15.88 -21.47
C PHE A 8 7.93 16.92 -22.59
N ILE A 9 9.21 17.18 -22.93
CA ILE A 9 9.57 18.11 -24.01
C ILE A 9 9.15 17.53 -25.37
N ASP A 10 9.44 16.26 -25.62
CA ASP A 10 9.03 15.58 -26.85
C ASP A 10 7.49 15.58 -27.01
N LEU A 11 6.76 15.44 -25.90
CA LEU A 11 5.30 15.52 -25.89
C LEU A 11 4.81 16.94 -26.19
N LEU A 12 5.47 17.99 -25.70
CA LEU A 12 5.11 19.37 -26.06
C LEU A 12 5.30 19.60 -27.57
N GLU A 13 6.42 19.16 -28.12
CA GLU A 13 6.72 19.31 -29.54
C GLU A 13 5.73 18.53 -30.42
N GLN A 14 5.41 17.28 -30.05
CA GLN A 14 4.49 16.44 -30.84
C GLN A 14 3.02 16.85 -30.73
N THR A 15 2.59 17.36 -29.57
CA THR A 15 1.17 17.73 -29.35
C THR A 15 0.86 19.16 -29.72
N GLY A 16 1.86 20.05 -29.76
CA GLY A 16 1.67 21.48 -30.00
C GLY A 16 0.86 22.20 -28.91
N LEU A 17 0.62 21.54 -27.77
CA LEU A 17 -0.14 22.10 -26.65
C LEU A 17 0.68 23.14 -25.89
N LEU A 18 -0.02 24.09 -25.26
CA LEU A 18 0.62 24.94 -24.26
C LEU A 18 1.08 24.07 -23.07
N ARG A 19 2.19 24.48 -22.46
CA ARG A 19 2.79 23.77 -21.32
C ARG A 19 1.78 23.43 -20.23
N THR A 20 0.95 24.39 -19.85
CA THR A 20 -0.09 24.20 -18.82
C THR A 20 -1.19 23.22 -19.25
N GLN A 21 -1.58 23.23 -20.52
CA GLN A 21 -2.60 22.32 -21.05
C GLN A 21 -2.09 20.88 -21.08
N LEU A 22 -0.81 20.69 -21.44
CA LEU A 22 -0.19 19.36 -21.37
C LEU A 22 -0.08 18.88 -19.92
N GLU A 23 0.29 19.76 -18.97
CA GLU A 23 0.30 19.41 -17.54
C GLU A 23 -1.08 18.98 -17.04
N GLU A 24 -2.14 19.68 -17.41
CA GLU A 24 -3.52 19.33 -17.05
C GLU A 24 -3.96 18.01 -17.68
N ALA A 25 -3.73 17.82 -18.99
CA ALA A 25 -4.08 16.60 -19.70
C ALA A 25 -3.33 15.37 -19.15
N LEU A 26 -2.03 15.50 -18.87
CA LEU A 26 -1.27 14.44 -18.21
C LEU A 26 -1.81 14.17 -16.80
N GLY A 27 -2.19 15.22 -16.06
CA GLY A 27 -2.82 15.08 -14.74
C GLY A 27 -4.11 14.28 -14.79
N GLU A 28 -4.97 14.53 -15.76
CA GLU A 28 -6.23 13.79 -15.97
C GLU A 28 -5.96 12.35 -16.38
N LEU A 29 -5.07 12.12 -17.36
CA LEU A 29 -4.74 10.78 -17.83
C LEU A 29 -4.08 9.92 -16.74
N VAL A 30 -3.23 10.51 -15.88
CA VAL A 30 -2.67 9.84 -14.69
C VAL A 30 -3.77 9.53 -13.68
N ALA A 31 -4.69 10.47 -13.42
CA ALA A 31 -5.80 10.26 -12.51
C ALA A 31 -6.74 9.13 -12.99
N LEU A 32 -6.86 8.95 -14.30
CA LEU A 32 -7.58 7.86 -14.95
C LEU A 32 -6.77 6.56 -15.05
N GLY A 33 -5.49 6.57 -14.67
CA GLY A 33 -4.61 5.39 -14.74
C GLY A 33 -4.22 4.97 -16.16
N LEU A 34 -4.34 5.88 -17.15
CA LEU A 34 -4.09 5.59 -18.56
C LEU A 34 -2.63 5.81 -18.97
N ILE A 35 -1.86 6.57 -18.20
CA ILE A 35 -0.45 6.83 -18.44
C ILE A 35 0.35 6.73 -17.15
N THR A 36 1.64 6.42 -17.27
CA THR A 36 2.60 6.38 -16.17
C THR A 36 3.92 7.06 -16.59
N ALA A 37 4.80 7.30 -15.61
CA ALA A 37 6.13 7.85 -15.85
C ALA A 37 7.20 7.07 -15.06
N ASP A 38 8.45 7.12 -15.51
CA ASP A 38 9.59 6.45 -14.85
C ASP A 38 9.79 6.92 -13.39
N GLY A 39 9.41 8.15 -13.06
CA GLY A 39 9.66 8.79 -11.77
C GLY A 39 8.39 9.31 -11.07
N PHE A 40 8.37 9.18 -9.74
CA PHE A 40 7.25 9.63 -8.89
C PHE A 40 7.25 11.13 -8.57
N SER A 41 8.29 11.89 -8.93
CA SER A 41 8.42 13.33 -8.67
C SER A 41 7.35 14.13 -9.43
N GLY A 42 7.20 13.91 -10.73
CA GLY A 42 6.21 14.60 -11.55
C GLY A 42 4.79 14.12 -11.33
N ILE A 43 4.59 12.81 -11.13
CA ILE A 43 3.27 12.25 -10.79
C ILE A 43 2.75 12.89 -9.48
N ARG A 44 3.59 13.02 -8.46
CA ARG A 44 3.20 13.67 -7.19
C ARG A 44 2.87 15.15 -7.35
N ALA A 45 3.55 15.85 -8.27
CA ALA A 45 3.23 17.24 -8.57
C ALA A 45 1.85 17.41 -9.25
N LEU A 46 1.42 16.41 -10.03
CA LEU A 46 0.11 16.38 -10.68
C LEU A 46 -1.03 16.06 -9.70
N VAL A 47 -0.82 15.06 -8.83
CA VAL A 47 -1.84 14.48 -7.92
C VAL A 47 -2.07 15.29 -6.64
N GLY A 48 -1.17 16.23 -6.29
CA GLY A 48 -1.29 17.05 -5.08
C GLY A 48 -2.59 17.88 -5.01
N SER A 49 -3.18 17.99 -3.82
CA SER A 49 -4.38 18.83 -3.58
C SER A 49 -4.15 20.30 -3.94
N ALA A 50 -5.20 21.06 -4.27
CA ALA A 50 -5.07 22.49 -4.60
C ALA A 50 -4.34 23.31 -3.51
N LYS A 51 -4.49 22.92 -2.23
CA LYS A 51 -3.79 23.50 -1.09
C LYS A 51 -2.28 23.18 -1.10
N GLN A 52 -1.91 21.94 -1.43
CA GLN A 52 -0.51 21.53 -1.62
C GLN A 52 0.11 22.18 -2.87
N LYS A 53 -0.65 22.30 -3.97
CA LYS A 53 -0.24 23.03 -5.19
C LYS A 53 0.05 24.50 -4.89
N ARG A 54 -0.78 25.18 -4.09
CA ARG A 54 -0.56 26.57 -3.63
C ARG A 54 0.65 26.70 -2.70
N ALA A 55 0.86 25.75 -1.79
CA ALA A 55 2.04 25.74 -0.91
C ALA A 55 3.34 25.51 -1.69
N MET A 56 3.34 24.60 -2.68
CA MET A 56 4.48 24.36 -3.58
C MET A 56 4.75 25.54 -4.51
N GLN A 57 3.73 26.23 -5.02
CA GLN A 57 3.90 27.44 -5.85
C GLN A 57 4.67 28.54 -5.12
N ARG A 58 4.49 28.67 -3.80
CA ARG A 58 5.22 29.65 -2.98
C ARG A 58 6.71 29.31 -2.86
N ASN A 59 7.07 28.04 -3.00
CA ASN A 59 8.45 27.53 -2.98
C ASN A 59 9.10 27.43 -4.39
N ARG A 60 8.32 27.58 -5.48
CA ARG A 60 8.81 27.51 -6.88
C ARG A 60 9.75 28.64 -7.29
N ARG A 61 9.88 29.72 -6.51
CA ARG A 61 10.87 30.79 -6.79
C ARG A 61 12.33 30.34 -6.68
N ARG A 62 12.61 29.13 -6.17
CA ARG A 62 13.99 28.61 -5.99
C ARG A 62 14.38 27.39 -6.83
N GLN A 63 13.48 26.77 -7.61
CA GLN A 63 13.82 25.61 -8.45
C GLN A 63 13.41 25.85 -9.92
N LYS A 64 14.41 25.91 -10.81
CA LYS A 64 14.25 26.17 -12.25
C LYS A 64 13.86 24.95 -13.09
N ILE A 65 13.82 23.74 -12.50
CA ILE A 65 13.38 22.52 -13.19
C ILE A 65 11.93 22.27 -12.79
N SER A 66 11.03 22.23 -13.77
CA SER A 66 9.64 21.87 -13.47
C SER A 66 9.58 20.41 -13.04
N SER A 67 8.85 20.14 -11.96
CA SER A 67 8.72 18.81 -11.38
C SER A 67 8.25 17.73 -12.37
N LEU A 68 7.58 18.10 -13.47
CA LEU A 68 7.12 17.16 -14.49
C LEU A 68 8.21 16.75 -15.50
N GLU A 69 9.19 17.60 -15.78
CA GLU A 69 10.35 17.23 -16.61
C GLU A 69 11.26 16.26 -15.85
N ALA A 70 11.28 16.37 -14.53
CA ALA A 70 11.95 15.44 -13.63
C ALA A 70 11.21 14.10 -13.46
N ALA A 71 10.04 13.90 -14.08
CA ALA A 71 9.28 12.65 -14.01
C ALA A 71 9.86 11.53 -14.88
N GLY A 72 10.82 11.85 -15.76
CA GLY A 72 11.35 10.91 -16.74
C GLY A 72 10.43 10.74 -17.94
N ARG A 73 10.42 9.54 -18.53
CA ARG A 73 9.63 9.26 -19.74
C ARG A 73 8.20 8.89 -19.37
N TRP A 74 7.26 9.38 -20.16
CA TRP A 74 5.83 9.11 -20.06
C TRP A 74 5.44 8.03 -21.05
N CYS A 75 4.66 7.04 -20.59
CA CYS A 75 4.15 5.97 -21.43
C CYS A 75 2.69 5.66 -21.13
N LEU A 76 2.00 5.12 -22.14
CA LEU A 76 0.64 4.64 -21.99
C LEU A 76 0.65 3.36 -21.15
N VAL A 77 -0.21 3.32 -20.13
CA VAL A 77 -0.53 2.08 -19.42
C VAL A 77 -1.35 1.24 -20.39
N PRO A 78 -0.93 0.03 -20.76
CA PRO A 78 -1.72 -0.84 -21.62
C PRO A 78 -3.13 -0.99 -21.03
N ALA A 79 -4.14 -0.57 -21.80
CA ALA A 79 -5.52 -0.73 -21.37
C ALA A 79 -5.81 -2.21 -21.14
N TYR A 80 -6.48 -2.53 -20.03
CA TYR A 80 -7.02 -3.86 -19.80
C TYR A 80 -8.04 -4.16 -20.91
N GLN A 81 -7.67 -5.02 -21.86
CA GLN A 81 -8.55 -5.50 -22.92
C GLN A 81 -9.15 -6.85 -22.48
N PRO A 82 -10.45 -6.91 -22.16
CA PRO A 82 -11.08 -8.15 -21.69
C PRO A 82 -11.18 -9.23 -22.78
N GLU A 83 -11.05 -8.86 -24.07
CA GLU A 83 -11.23 -9.77 -25.21
C GLU A 83 -10.03 -10.66 -25.57
N ASN A 84 -8.86 -10.49 -24.92
CA ASN A 84 -7.73 -11.41 -25.06
C ASN A 84 -7.67 -12.36 -23.86
N SER A 85 -8.53 -13.38 -23.86
CA SER A 85 -8.70 -14.36 -22.78
C SER A 85 -7.44 -15.17 -22.43
N ILE A 86 -6.40 -15.17 -23.27
CA ILE A 86 -5.10 -15.81 -22.98
C ILE A 86 -4.19 -14.90 -22.12
N THR A 87 -4.41 -13.58 -22.15
CA THR A 87 -3.67 -12.59 -21.34
C THR A 87 -4.32 -12.36 -19.96
N SER A 88 -5.59 -12.76 -19.80
CA SER A 88 -6.33 -12.72 -18.52
C SER A 88 -5.68 -13.60 -17.45
N ASP A 89 -5.30 -14.82 -17.82
CA ASP A 89 -4.75 -15.80 -16.88
C ASP A 89 -3.39 -15.39 -16.35
N ALA A 90 -2.48 -14.92 -17.22
CA ALA A 90 -1.17 -14.45 -16.79
C ALA A 90 -1.27 -13.21 -15.88
N SER A 91 -2.20 -12.30 -16.18
CA SER A 91 -2.46 -11.13 -15.32
C SER A 91 -3.06 -11.53 -13.97
N THR A 92 -3.98 -12.50 -13.96
CA THR A 92 -4.60 -13.06 -12.76
C THR A 92 -3.58 -13.79 -11.91
N GLU A 93 -2.72 -14.60 -12.54
CA GLU A 93 -1.60 -15.30 -11.89
C GLU A 93 -0.65 -14.31 -11.23
N GLN A 94 -0.26 -13.23 -11.91
CA GLN A 94 0.59 -12.19 -11.33
C GLN A 94 -0.08 -11.46 -10.14
N GLN A 95 -1.39 -11.22 -10.22
CA GLN A 95 -2.15 -10.66 -9.11
C GLN A 95 -2.21 -11.63 -7.92
N ILE A 96 -2.45 -12.92 -8.16
CA ILE A 96 -2.42 -13.97 -7.14
C ILE A 96 -1.06 -14.02 -6.45
N TRP A 97 0.03 -14.03 -7.22
CA TRP A 97 1.39 -13.96 -6.67
C TRP A 97 1.62 -12.72 -5.81
N THR A 98 1.16 -11.55 -6.28
CA THR A 98 1.24 -10.31 -5.51
C THR A 98 0.49 -10.43 -4.17
N LEU A 99 -0.70 -11.02 -4.18
CA LEU A 99 -1.50 -11.23 -2.97
C LEU A 99 -0.87 -12.25 -2.02
N LEU A 100 -0.33 -13.35 -2.55
CA LEU A 100 0.37 -14.37 -1.77
C LEU A 100 1.65 -13.83 -1.13
N LEU A 101 2.45 -13.05 -1.86
CA LEU A 101 3.63 -12.40 -1.31
C LEU A 101 3.27 -11.35 -0.25
N ARG A 102 2.11 -10.70 -0.39
CA ARG A 102 1.62 -9.69 0.55
C ARG A 102 1.04 -10.29 1.84
N TYR A 103 0.24 -11.34 1.70
CA TYR A 103 -0.59 -11.89 2.79
C TYR A 103 -0.13 -13.26 3.29
N GLY A 104 0.68 -13.99 2.54
CA GLY A 104 1.07 -15.38 2.81
C GLY A 104 -0.02 -16.40 2.47
N VAL A 105 -1.27 -16.08 2.84
CA VAL A 105 -2.46 -16.91 2.57
C VAL A 105 -3.49 -16.09 1.80
N LEU A 106 -4.03 -16.68 0.73
CA LEU A 106 -5.12 -16.15 -0.08
C LEU A 106 -6.43 -16.87 0.28
N CYS A 107 -7.48 -16.09 0.52
CA CYS A 107 -8.83 -16.62 0.76
C CYS A 107 -9.89 -15.64 0.24
N ARG A 108 -11.13 -16.13 0.08
CA ARG A 108 -12.23 -15.30 -0.44
C ARG A 108 -12.49 -14.03 0.38
N ALA A 109 -12.34 -14.10 1.71
CA ALA A 109 -12.55 -12.97 2.61
C ALA A 109 -11.51 -11.84 2.43
N LEU A 110 -10.31 -12.17 1.95
CA LEU A 110 -9.27 -11.19 1.63
C LEU A 110 -9.54 -10.47 0.31
N ILE A 111 -10.02 -11.20 -0.70
CA ILE A 111 -10.28 -10.66 -2.04
C ILE A 111 -11.33 -9.55 -2.02
N LEU A 112 -12.33 -9.65 -1.14
CA LEU A 112 -13.35 -8.60 -0.97
C LEU A 112 -12.77 -7.25 -0.52
N ARG A 113 -11.52 -7.20 -0.04
CA ARG A 113 -10.84 -5.97 0.38
C ARG A 113 -10.09 -5.27 -0.76
N GLU A 114 -9.73 -6.01 -1.79
CA GLU A 114 -8.89 -5.53 -2.87
C GLU A 114 -9.75 -5.05 -4.03
N LYS A 115 -9.28 -3.99 -4.69
CA LYS A 115 -9.98 -3.40 -5.83
C LYS A 115 -9.41 -3.98 -7.12
N SER A 116 -10.25 -4.06 -8.14
CA SER A 116 -9.84 -4.44 -9.50
C SER A 116 -9.26 -5.86 -9.61
N LEU A 117 -9.82 -6.80 -8.84
CA LEU A 117 -9.49 -8.22 -8.97
C LEU A 117 -10.49 -8.97 -9.88
N PRO A 118 -10.03 -10.05 -10.53
CA PRO A 118 -10.87 -11.01 -11.24
C PRO A 118 -11.92 -11.63 -10.32
N ASN A 119 -12.92 -12.29 -10.91
CA ASN A 119 -13.94 -12.94 -10.10
C ASN A 119 -13.34 -14.13 -9.33
N TRP A 120 -13.99 -14.53 -8.23
CA TRP A 120 -13.48 -15.62 -7.40
C TRP A 120 -13.32 -16.94 -8.16
N ARG A 121 -14.15 -17.22 -9.17
CA ARG A 121 -14.06 -18.46 -9.96
C ARG A 121 -12.81 -18.49 -10.83
N GLU A 122 -12.45 -17.37 -11.45
CA GLU A 122 -11.21 -17.20 -12.23
C GLU A 122 -9.99 -17.36 -11.33
N ILE A 123 -10.02 -16.75 -10.14
CA ILE A 123 -8.96 -16.90 -9.15
C ILE A 123 -8.80 -18.36 -8.72
N LEU A 124 -9.90 -19.04 -8.40
CA LEU A 124 -9.89 -20.47 -8.04
C LEU A 124 -9.27 -21.34 -9.15
N TYR A 125 -9.65 -21.09 -10.41
CA TYR A 125 -9.13 -21.86 -11.54
C TYR A 125 -7.60 -21.73 -11.67
N VAL A 126 -7.08 -20.51 -11.55
CA VAL A 126 -5.63 -20.27 -11.59
C VAL A 126 -4.94 -20.85 -10.36
N CYS A 127 -5.52 -20.71 -9.16
CA CYS A 127 -4.98 -21.30 -7.93
C CYS A 127 -4.90 -22.83 -8.00
N GLN A 128 -5.93 -23.51 -8.49
CA GLN A 128 -5.93 -24.98 -8.68
C GLN A 128 -4.84 -25.42 -9.66
N ARG A 129 -4.58 -24.63 -10.71
CA ARG A 129 -3.49 -24.90 -11.65
C ARG A 129 -2.12 -24.71 -11.01
N LEU A 130 -1.93 -23.66 -10.22
CA LEU A 130 -0.70 -23.41 -9.47
C LEU A 130 -0.46 -24.51 -8.41
N GLU A 131 -1.52 -24.99 -7.77
CA GLU A 131 -1.46 -26.12 -6.84
C GLU A 131 -1.07 -27.42 -7.55
N ALA A 132 -1.66 -27.71 -8.72
CA ALA A 132 -1.29 -28.87 -9.53
C ALA A 132 0.17 -28.83 -10.02
N ARG A 133 0.76 -27.64 -10.15
CA ARG A 133 2.20 -27.44 -10.42
C ARG A 133 3.08 -27.57 -9.18
N GLY A 134 2.48 -27.61 -7.98
CA GLY A 134 3.19 -27.62 -6.70
C GLY A 134 3.80 -26.28 -6.31
N GLU A 135 3.37 -25.18 -6.94
CA GLU A 135 3.88 -23.83 -6.64
C GLU A 135 3.21 -23.24 -5.39
N ILE A 136 1.97 -23.63 -5.12
CA ILE A 136 1.21 -23.22 -3.94
C ILE A 136 0.52 -24.43 -3.31
N LEU A 137 0.10 -24.32 -2.06
CA LEU A 137 -0.63 -25.35 -1.32
C LEU A 137 -2.09 -24.95 -1.16
N GLY A 138 -3.02 -25.82 -1.54
CA GLY A 138 -4.44 -25.70 -1.21
C GLY A 138 -4.76 -26.33 0.15
N GLY A 139 -5.66 -25.72 0.92
CA GLY A 139 -6.06 -26.27 2.22
C GLY A 139 -6.88 -25.34 3.09
N ARG A 140 -6.82 -25.60 4.40
CA ARG A 140 -7.40 -24.75 5.46
C ARG A 140 -6.30 -24.42 6.46
N PHE A 141 -5.71 -23.24 6.32
CA PHE A 141 -4.58 -22.80 7.13
C PHE A 141 -5.01 -21.96 8.32
N ILE A 142 -6.10 -21.19 8.16
CA ILE A 142 -6.62 -20.26 9.15
C ILE A 142 -8.03 -20.68 9.57
N ASP A 143 -8.24 -20.87 10.86
CA ASP A 143 -9.55 -21.19 11.44
C ASP A 143 -10.49 -19.98 11.42
N GLY A 144 -11.81 -20.23 11.43
CA GLY A 144 -12.84 -19.18 11.39
C GLY A 144 -13.06 -18.53 10.02
N LEU A 145 -12.26 -18.86 9.01
CA LEU A 145 -12.47 -18.44 7.63
C LEU A 145 -13.07 -19.58 6.81
N GLY A 146 -14.25 -19.34 6.26
CA GLY A 146 -14.90 -20.29 5.35
C GLY A 146 -14.26 -20.31 3.95
N GLY A 147 -14.38 -21.46 3.29
CA GLY A 147 -13.95 -21.67 1.91
C GLY A 147 -12.54 -22.25 1.75
N GLU A 148 -12.13 -22.42 0.50
CA GLU A 148 -10.77 -22.84 0.12
C GLU A 148 -9.76 -21.72 0.39
N GLN A 149 -8.58 -22.11 0.84
CA GLN A 149 -7.46 -21.22 1.09
C GLN A 149 -6.24 -21.73 0.33
N PHE A 150 -5.41 -20.81 -0.14
CA PHE A 150 -4.18 -21.12 -0.85
C PHE A 150 -3.02 -20.39 -0.18
N ALA A 151 -1.90 -21.05 0.01
CA ALA A 151 -0.73 -20.46 0.66
C ALA A 151 0.56 -20.84 -0.06
N LEU A 152 1.58 -20.00 0.10
CA LEU A 152 2.95 -20.41 -0.21
C LEU A 152 3.40 -21.51 0.76
N ALA A 153 4.26 -22.41 0.31
CA ALA A 153 4.74 -23.51 1.15
C ALA A 153 5.43 -22.97 2.42
N GLU A 154 6.23 -21.91 2.28
CA GLU A 154 6.92 -21.24 3.37
C GLU A 154 5.94 -20.57 4.34
N ALA A 155 4.85 -20.01 3.83
CA ALA A 155 3.80 -19.40 4.65
C ALA A 155 3.03 -20.46 5.45
N ALA A 156 2.71 -21.60 4.82
CA ALA A 156 2.05 -22.71 5.49
C ALA A 156 2.94 -23.31 6.60
N GLU A 157 4.23 -23.51 6.31
CA GLU A 157 5.20 -24.00 7.31
C GLU A 157 5.35 -23.02 8.48
N ALA A 158 5.45 -21.72 8.20
CA ALA A 158 5.50 -20.69 9.23
C ALA A 158 4.24 -20.70 10.12
N LEU A 159 3.05 -20.90 9.56
CA LEU A 159 1.80 -21.02 10.32
C LEU A 159 1.78 -22.26 11.23
N ILE A 160 2.25 -23.41 10.72
CA ILE A 160 2.36 -24.63 11.54
C ILE A 160 3.34 -24.41 12.70
N HIS A 161 4.48 -23.78 12.42
CA HIS A 161 5.48 -23.49 13.44
C HIS A 161 4.91 -22.53 14.51
N LEU A 162 4.26 -21.44 14.09
CA LEU A 162 3.62 -20.49 15.01
C LEU A 162 2.52 -21.15 15.85
N HIS A 163 1.71 -22.06 15.27
CA HIS A 163 0.65 -22.76 16.00
C HIS A 163 1.19 -23.66 17.12
N ARG A 164 2.39 -24.22 16.95
CA ARG A 164 3.03 -25.09 17.97
C ARG A 164 3.75 -24.31 19.07
N GLN A 165 4.02 -23.04 18.86
CA GLN A 165 4.73 -22.23 19.85
C GLN A 165 3.78 -21.79 20.97
N PRO A 166 4.26 -21.77 22.23
CA PRO A 166 3.48 -21.16 23.31
C PRO A 166 3.29 -19.67 23.05
N SER A 167 2.18 -19.13 23.57
CA SER A 167 1.91 -17.68 23.57
C SER A 167 3.11 -16.92 24.14
N THR A 168 3.59 -15.94 23.38
CA THR A 168 4.73 -15.08 23.77
C THR A 168 4.23 -13.80 24.45
N GLU A 169 2.91 -13.58 24.46
CA GLU A 169 2.25 -12.36 24.93
C GLU A 169 2.82 -11.11 24.25
N LYS A 170 3.21 -11.23 22.97
CA LYS A 170 3.83 -10.15 22.22
C LYS A 170 2.77 -9.13 21.82
N LEU A 171 2.92 -7.92 22.35
CA LEU A 171 2.08 -6.78 22.03
C LEU A 171 2.62 -6.03 20.80
N VAL A 172 1.79 -5.89 19.77
CA VAL A 172 2.10 -5.14 18.54
C VAL A 172 1.02 -4.09 18.29
N ILE A 173 1.42 -2.84 18.05
CA ILE A 173 0.50 -1.75 17.71
C ILE A 173 0.70 -1.38 16.25
N ILE A 174 -0.39 -1.39 15.48
CA ILE A 174 -0.41 -0.94 14.09
C ILE A 174 -1.41 0.20 13.88
N SER A 175 -1.26 0.90 12.77
CA SER A 175 -2.29 1.84 12.32
C SER A 175 -3.53 1.09 11.86
N ALA A 176 -4.72 1.60 12.16
CA ALA A 176 -5.94 1.04 11.58
C ALA A 176 -6.01 1.23 10.06
N ALA A 177 -5.27 2.21 9.50
CA ALA A 177 -5.14 2.41 8.06
C ALA A 177 -4.13 1.44 7.40
N ASP A 178 -3.37 0.69 8.20
CA ASP A 178 -2.38 -0.25 7.70
C ASP A 178 -3.06 -1.35 6.85
N PRO A 179 -2.52 -1.72 5.68
CA PRO A 179 -3.07 -2.83 4.90
C PRO A 179 -3.12 -4.17 5.63
N LEU A 180 -2.22 -4.40 6.59
CA LEU A 180 -2.19 -5.56 7.48
C LEU A 180 -3.29 -5.52 8.55
N ASN A 181 -4.05 -4.42 8.66
CA ASN A 181 -5.28 -4.43 9.43
C ASN A 181 -6.34 -5.28 8.71
N LEU A 182 -6.43 -6.53 9.18
CA LEU A 182 -7.33 -7.57 8.72
C LEU A 182 -8.53 -7.79 9.66
N THR A 183 -8.69 -6.98 10.71
CA THR A 183 -9.78 -7.15 11.70
C THR A 183 -11.16 -7.28 11.06
N GLN A 184 -11.46 -6.48 10.04
CA GLN A 184 -12.75 -6.49 9.33
C GLN A 184 -13.01 -7.74 8.48
N SER A 185 -11.99 -8.56 8.17
CA SER A 185 -12.15 -9.79 7.37
C SER A 185 -12.07 -11.06 8.20
N PHE A 186 -11.45 -11.01 9.38
CA PHE A 186 -11.11 -12.19 10.19
C PHE A 186 -11.71 -12.14 11.60
N SER A 187 -12.23 -10.98 12.02
CA SER A 187 -12.91 -10.84 13.31
C SER A 187 -14.41 -10.65 13.09
N THR A 188 -15.20 -11.33 13.90
CA THR A 188 -16.65 -11.10 14.02
C THR A 188 -16.96 -9.77 14.67
N ASP A 189 -16.02 -9.22 15.45
CA ASP A 189 -16.23 -7.99 16.18
C ASP A 189 -15.78 -6.80 15.33
N PRO A 190 -16.63 -5.75 15.18
CA PRO A 190 -16.24 -4.56 14.46
C PRO A 190 -15.21 -3.77 15.29
N VAL A 191 -13.92 -4.02 15.02
CA VAL A 191 -12.82 -3.43 15.80
C VAL A 191 -12.65 -1.94 15.50
N SER A 192 -12.45 -1.53 14.25
CA SER A 192 -12.35 -0.12 13.85
C SER A 192 -12.44 0.06 12.34
N PRO A 193 -12.99 1.18 11.83
CA PRO A 193 -12.81 1.57 10.43
C PRO A 193 -11.33 1.86 10.13
N ARG A 194 -10.94 1.74 8.85
CA ARG A 194 -9.60 2.08 8.37
C ARG A 194 -9.41 3.60 8.39
N ALA A 195 -8.82 4.12 9.47
CA ALA A 195 -8.53 5.54 9.64
C ALA A 195 -7.09 5.77 10.12
N PHE A 196 -6.43 6.79 9.58
CA PHE A 196 -5.04 7.14 9.93
C PHE A 196 -4.88 7.63 11.36
N SER A 197 -5.95 8.07 12.01
CA SER A 197 -5.96 8.44 13.42
C SER A 197 -6.05 7.20 14.31
N HIS A 198 -6.75 6.13 13.90
CA HIS A 198 -7.02 5.01 14.80
C HIS A 198 -5.82 4.05 14.89
N ARG A 199 -5.66 3.39 16.04
CA ARG A 199 -4.63 2.38 16.27
C ARG A 199 -5.25 1.11 16.81
N ILE A 200 -4.66 -0.04 16.48
CA ILE A 200 -5.12 -1.34 16.96
C ILE A 200 -3.94 -2.03 17.63
N ALA A 201 -4.17 -2.50 18.84
CA ALA A 201 -3.25 -3.34 19.59
C ALA A 201 -3.60 -4.80 19.38
N TYR A 202 -2.59 -5.59 19.02
CA TYR A 202 -2.64 -7.03 18.85
C TYR A 202 -1.79 -7.69 19.91
N LEU A 203 -2.33 -8.70 20.58
CA LEU A 203 -1.61 -9.59 21.48
C LEU A 203 -1.52 -10.96 20.81
N ASP A 204 -0.30 -11.38 20.44
CA ASP A 204 -0.06 -12.60 19.66
C ASP A 204 -0.98 -12.74 18.42
N GLY A 205 -1.19 -11.62 17.72
CA GLY A 205 -2.02 -11.58 16.50
C GLY A 205 -3.52 -11.45 16.75
N VAL A 206 -3.99 -11.47 18.00
CA VAL A 206 -5.38 -11.27 18.36
C VAL A 206 -5.63 -9.79 18.69
N PRO A 207 -6.64 -9.11 18.08
CA PRO A 207 -6.95 -7.73 18.42
C PRO A 207 -7.51 -7.65 19.84
N VAL A 208 -6.91 -6.79 20.67
CA VAL A 208 -7.27 -6.66 22.09
C VAL A 208 -7.77 -5.27 22.47
N ALA A 209 -7.31 -4.22 21.79
CA ALA A 209 -7.73 -2.86 22.07
C ALA A 209 -7.57 -1.96 20.85
N VAL A 210 -8.36 -0.89 20.84
CA VAL A 210 -8.37 0.13 19.78
C VAL A 210 -8.24 1.49 20.42
N TRP A 211 -7.34 2.30 19.89
CA TRP A 211 -7.31 3.71 20.19
C TRP A 211 -8.07 4.49 19.12
N LYS A 212 -9.14 5.17 19.52
CA LYS A 212 -10.00 5.99 18.66
C LYS A 212 -10.30 7.30 19.35
N GLU A 213 -10.09 8.42 18.64
CA GLU A 213 -10.52 9.77 19.08
C GLU A 213 -10.01 10.21 20.48
N GLY A 214 -8.90 9.64 20.95
CA GLY A 214 -8.34 9.96 22.28
C GLY A 214 -8.55 8.86 23.31
N ASP A 215 -9.53 7.99 23.09
CA ASP A 215 -9.93 6.95 24.04
C ASP A 215 -9.46 5.55 23.62
N ILE A 216 -9.28 4.69 24.63
CA ILE A 216 -8.95 3.27 24.43
C ILE A 216 -10.21 2.44 24.64
N HIS A 217 -10.64 1.75 23.59
CA HIS A 217 -11.70 0.76 23.64
C HIS A 217 -11.08 -0.63 23.67
N TYR A 218 -11.30 -1.36 24.76
CA TYR A 218 -10.84 -2.75 24.87
C TYR A 218 -11.83 -3.67 24.15
N VAL A 219 -11.32 -4.44 23.18
CA VAL A 219 -12.10 -5.43 22.42
C VAL A 219 -12.27 -6.70 23.26
N ARG A 220 -11.28 -7.02 24.10
CA ARG A 220 -11.30 -8.15 25.02
C ARG A 220 -10.86 -7.68 26.40
N ASP A 221 -11.41 -8.30 27.44
CA ASP A 221 -10.91 -8.11 28.79
C ASP A 221 -9.64 -8.94 28.99
N LEU A 222 -8.52 -8.27 29.25
CA LEU A 222 -7.22 -8.89 29.48
C LEU A 222 -6.81 -8.92 30.97
N GLY A 223 -7.66 -8.39 31.86
CA GLY A 223 -7.29 -8.12 33.25
C GLY A 223 -6.48 -6.83 33.41
N GLN A 224 -6.37 -6.35 34.66
CA GLN A 224 -5.86 -5.01 34.96
C GLN A 224 -4.40 -4.79 34.54
N ASP A 225 -3.53 -5.77 34.78
CA ASP A 225 -2.10 -5.65 34.48
C ASP A 225 -1.83 -5.53 32.98
N LYS A 226 -2.48 -6.38 32.17
CA LYS A 226 -2.34 -6.33 30.71
C LYS A 226 -2.98 -5.08 30.12
N ASN A 227 -4.12 -4.65 30.66
CA ASN A 227 -4.77 -3.40 30.23
C ASN A 227 -3.86 -2.18 30.48
N ARG A 228 -3.11 -2.16 31.59
CA ARG A 228 -2.10 -1.14 31.87
C ARG A 228 -0.97 -1.15 30.84
N THR A 229 -0.41 -2.33 30.53
CA THR A 229 0.65 -2.48 29.51
C THR A 229 0.20 -1.96 28.14
N VAL A 230 -1.03 -2.28 27.73
CA VAL A 230 -1.62 -1.80 26.47
C VAL A 230 -1.71 -0.26 26.45
N ARG A 231 -2.17 0.35 27.55
CA ARG A 231 -2.28 1.81 27.67
C ARG A 231 -0.91 2.49 27.61
N GLU A 232 0.08 1.94 28.30
CA GLU A 232 1.46 2.43 28.25
C GLU A 232 2.03 2.33 26.82
N ALA A 233 1.79 1.21 26.12
CA ALA A 233 2.24 1.01 24.76
C ALA A 233 1.62 1.99 23.75
N PHE A 234 0.31 2.28 23.85
CA PHE A 234 -0.33 3.33 23.03
C PHE A 234 0.27 4.71 23.28
N THR A 235 0.62 5.02 24.53
CA THR A 235 1.25 6.29 24.90
C THR A 235 2.67 6.41 24.31
N VAL A 236 3.45 5.34 24.34
CA VAL A 236 4.79 5.31 23.73
C VAL A 236 4.69 5.45 22.21
N PHE A 237 3.75 4.74 21.58
CA PHE A 237 3.55 4.76 20.14
C PHE A 237 3.18 6.16 19.61
N THR A 238 2.23 6.84 20.28
CA THR A 238 1.82 8.20 19.93
C THR A 238 2.95 9.22 20.11
N LYS A 239 3.75 9.10 21.18
CA LYS A 239 4.95 9.93 21.38
C LYS A 239 5.99 9.72 20.26
N ARG A 240 6.26 8.47 19.87
CA ARG A 240 7.22 8.15 18.79
C ARG A 240 6.80 8.74 17.44
N ILE A 241 5.52 8.67 17.07
CA ILE A 241 5.02 9.28 15.83
C ILE A 241 5.18 10.80 15.87
N THR A 242 4.87 11.43 17.00
CA THR A 242 5.02 12.88 17.16
C THR A 242 6.47 13.30 16.98
N GLN A 243 7.42 12.56 17.58
CA GLN A 243 8.87 12.77 17.42
C GLN A 243 9.39 12.50 16.00
N GLN A 244 8.88 11.47 15.32
CA GLN A 244 9.23 11.20 13.92
C GLN A 244 8.68 12.25 12.95
N THR A 245 7.49 12.79 13.22
CA THR A 245 6.89 13.88 12.43
C THR A 245 7.66 15.19 12.63
N THR A 246 8.14 15.46 13.85
CA THR A 246 9.00 16.62 14.11
C THR A 246 10.38 16.47 13.48
N ARG A 247 10.97 15.26 13.53
CA ARG A 247 12.23 14.95 12.85
C ARG A 247 12.13 14.98 11.32
N SER A 248 11.00 14.58 10.73
CA SER A 248 10.82 14.67 9.28
C SER A 248 10.54 16.09 8.79
N SER A 249 10.03 16.98 9.66
CA SER A 249 10.02 18.43 9.40
C SER A 249 11.37 19.12 9.66
N SER A 250 12.29 18.47 10.38
CA SER A 250 13.69 18.90 10.57
C SER A 250 14.65 17.95 9.85
N VAL A 251 14.42 17.71 8.56
CA VAL A 251 15.53 17.25 7.70
C VAL A 251 16.37 18.49 7.45
N ASP A 252 17.34 18.71 8.34
CA ASP A 252 18.44 19.63 8.12
C ASP A 252 19.20 19.05 6.92
N TYR A 253 18.98 19.65 5.74
CA TYR A 253 19.75 19.26 4.57
C TYR A 253 21.20 19.57 4.88
N ASP A 254 22.01 18.53 4.94
CA ASP A 254 23.45 18.61 5.15
C ASP A 254 24.03 19.59 4.12
N GLN A 255 24.34 20.80 4.59
CA GLN A 255 24.78 21.93 3.74
C GLN A 255 26.06 21.56 2.99
N ASP A 256 26.80 20.57 3.48
CA ASP A 256 28.03 20.04 2.91
C ASP A 256 27.80 19.13 1.69
N LEU A 257 26.62 18.51 1.56
CA LEU A 257 26.22 17.78 0.34
C LEU A 257 25.71 18.73 -0.75
N LEU A 258 25.05 19.82 -0.36
CA LEU A 258 24.57 20.85 -1.29
C LEU A 258 25.71 21.71 -1.86
N SER A 259 26.81 21.89 -1.11
CA SER A 259 28.02 22.58 -1.60
C SER A 259 28.81 21.72 -2.60
N LYS A 260 28.87 20.40 -2.40
CA LYS A 260 29.55 19.46 -3.31
C LYS A 260 28.84 19.29 -4.66
N ILE A 261 27.51 19.40 -4.70
CA ILE A 261 26.73 19.35 -5.95
C ILE A 261 26.85 20.65 -6.76
N ARG A 262 27.16 21.79 -6.13
CA ARG A 262 27.30 23.09 -6.81
C ARG A 262 28.62 23.29 -7.57
N ASN A 263 29.65 22.49 -7.26
CA ASN A 263 30.99 22.60 -7.84
C ASN A 263 31.40 21.36 -8.65
N PHE A 264 30.45 20.54 -9.08
CA PHE A 264 30.73 19.53 -10.10
C PHE A 264 30.83 20.26 -11.46
N PRO A 265 31.95 20.12 -12.20
CA PRO A 265 32.13 20.79 -13.49
C PRO A 265 31.13 20.32 -14.54
#